data_AF-A0A536HN99-F1
#
_entry.id   AF-A0A536HN99-F1
#
_cell.length_a   1.000
_cell.length_b   1.000
_cell.length_c   1.000
_cell.angle_alpha   90.00
_cell.angle_beta   90.00
_cell.angle_gamma   90.00
#
_symmetry.space_group_name_H-M   'P 1'
#
loop_
_entity.id
_entity.type
_entity.pdbx_description
1 polymer ?
#
loop_
_entity_poly.entity_id
_entity_poly.type
_entity_poly.pdbx_seq_one_letter_code
_entity_poly.pdbx_strand_id
1 'polypeptide(L)'
;MVTDVFLVIPTLPLMIVVAAYARTGGLAVLIAVIVVTGWSYGARQLRSQGLSLRNREFLDAARVRGERNWYVIVFEMLPTMTSLIVANFLGAALYSVLAAAGLQFIGLGNPNDMSWGTMLFWAENNGALNAGSPLWAITPGLCIA
;
A
#
# COMPACT_ATOMS: atom_id res chain seq x y z
N MET A 1 14.05 -10.00 -9.35
CA MET A 1 13.57 -10.05 -10.74
C MET A 1 12.10 -9.67 -10.83
N VAL A 2 11.14 -10.50 -10.38
CA VAL A 2 9.70 -10.14 -10.45
C VAL A 2 9.38 -8.84 -9.68
N THR A 3 9.88 -8.70 -8.45
CA THR A 3 9.76 -7.44 -7.68
C THR A 3 10.31 -6.23 -8.40
N ASP A 4 11.40 -6.40 -9.15
CA ASP A 4 12.08 -5.30 -9.83
C ASP A 4 11.30 -4.83 -11.06
N VAL A 5 10.60 -5.75 -11.74
CA VAL A 5 9.69 -5.41 -12.85
C VAL A 5 8.56 -4.49 -12.37
N PHE A 6 7.90 -4.83 -11.26
CA PHE A 6 6.82 -4.01 -10.70
C PHE A 6 7.28 -2.64 -10.18
N LEU A 7 8.56 -2.49 -9.83
CA LEU A 7 9.12 -1.20 -9.39
C LEU A 7 9.42 -0.24 -10.53
N VAL A 8 9.60 -0.73 -11.75
CA VAL A 8 9.87 0.10 -12.94
C VAL A 8 8.56 0.58 -13.58
N ILE A 9 7.47 -0.14 -13.36
CA ILE A 9 6.15 0.23 -13.89
C ILE A 9 5.59 1.41 -13.09
N PRO A 10 5.10 2.48 -13.74
CA PRO A 10 4.37 3.55 -13.07
C PRO A 10 3.12 2.99 -12.38
N THR A 11 3.15 2.90 -11.05
CA THR A 11 2.08 2.28 -10.26
C THR A 11 0.76 3.02 -10.40
N LEU A 12 0.76 4.35 -10.31
CA LEU A 12 -0.44 5.17 -10.46
C LEU A 12 -1.14 4.97 -11.82
N PRO A 13 -0.46 5.14 -12.99
CA PRO A 13 -1.07 4.82 -14.29
C PRO A 13 -1.60 3.39 -14.40
N LEU A 14 -0.85 2.41 -13.90
CA LEU A 14 -1.30 1.02 -13.92
C LEU A 14 -2.60 0.84 -13.11
N MET A 15 -2.67 1.43 -11.92
CA MET A 15 -3.87 1.38 -11.09
C MET A 15 -5.08 2.01 -11.79
N ILE A 16 -4.89 3.17 -12.43
CA ILE A 16 -5.94 3.86 -13.21
C ILE A 16 -6.46 2.96 -14.32
N VAL A 17 -5.58 2.36 -15.11
CA VAL A 17 -5.96 1.47 -16.21
C VAL A 17 -6.75 0.28 -15.66
N VAL A 18 -6.22 -0.44 -14.67
CA VAL A 18 -6.90 -1.65 -14.16
C VAL A 18 -8.25 -1.30 -13.53
N ALA A 19 -8.34 -0.21 -12.77
CA ALA A 19 -9.60 0.24 -12.17
C ALA A 19 -10.62 0.70 -13.23
N ALA A 20 -10.20 1.38 -14.29
CA ALA A 20 -11.08 1.80 -15.38
C ALA A 20 -11.69 0.62 -16.16
N TYR A 21 -10.95 -0.47 -16.34
CA TYR A 21 -11.45 -1.68 -17.01
C TYR A 21 -12.34 -2.54 -16.12
N ALA A 22 -12.19 -2.44 -14.80
CA ALA A 22 -13.03 -3.11 -13.84
C ALA A 22 -14.39 -2.39 -13.77
N ARG A 23 -15.31 -2.77 -14.66
CA ARG A 23 -16.68 -2.22 -14.82
C ARG A 23 -17.46 -2.04 -13.50
N THR A 24 -17.09 -2.76 -12.47
CA THR A 24 -17.56 -2.60 -11.09
C THR A 24 -16.55 -1.75 -10.31
N GLY A 25 -16.79 -0.44 -10.16
CA GLY A 25 -15.97 0.46 -9.33
C GLY A 25 -16.05 0.18 -7.81
N GLY A 26 -16.32 -1.06 -7.41
CA GLY A 26 -16.51 -1.45 -6.03
C GLY A 26 -15.20 -1.50 -5.24
N LEU A 27 -15.31 -1.36 -3.92
CA LEU A 27 -14.21 -1.40 -2.95
C LEU A 27 -13.28 -2.62 -3.14
N ALA A 28 -13.81 -3.79 -3.51
CA ALA A 28 -13.03 -5.00 -3.75
C ALA A 28 -12.01 -4.85 -4.90
N VAL A 29 -12.38 -4.14 -5.98
CA VAL A 29 -11.49 -3.88 -7.11
C VAL A 29 -10.36 -2.94 -6.68
N LEU A 30 -10.69 -1.87 -5.95
CA LEU A 30 -9.69 -0.95 -5.43
C LEU A 30 -8.67 -1.67 -4.53
N ILE A 31 -9.13 -2.52 -3.62
CA ILE A 31 -8.25 -3.33 -2.77
C ILE A 31 -7.35 -4.22 -3.64
N ALA A 32 -7.92 -4.97 -4.58
CA ALA A 32 -7.15 -5.89 -5.41
C ALA A 32 -6.06 -5.16 -6.20
N VAL A 33 -6.40 -4.02 -6.82
CA VAL A 33 -5.48 -3.20 -7.60
C VAL A 33 -4.33 -2.68 -6.73
N ILE A 34 -4.65 -2.03 -5.60
CA ILE A 34 -3.64 -1.46 -4.70
C ILE A 34 -2.71 -2.53 -4.12
N VAL A 35 -3.25 -3.68 -3.73
CA VAL A 35 -2.44 -4.79 -3.18
C VAL A 35 -1.49 -5.34 -4.23
N VAL A 36 -1.96 -5.56 -5.46
CA VAL A 36 -1.15 -6.12 -6.56
C VAL A 36 -0.06 -5.15 -7.03
N THR A 37 -0.27 -3.83 -6.93
CA THR A 37 0.74 -2.85 -7.34
C THR A 37 1.66 -2.41 -6.20
N GLY A 38 1.20 -2.45 -4.94
CA GLY A 38 1.91 -1.88 -3.80
C GLY A 38 2.90 -2.81 -3.07
N TRP A 39 2.80 -4.13 -3.25
CA TRP A 39 3.60 -5.10 -2.47
C TRP A 39 5.11 -5.09 -2.75
N SER A 40 5.51 -4.66 -3.95
CA SER A 40 6.86 -4.86 -4.49
C SER A 40 7.95 -4.13 -3.70
N TYR A 41 7.66 -2.92 -3.24
CA TYR A 41 8.60 -2.08 -2.50
C TYR A 41 8.98 -2.70 -1.15
N GLY A 42 7.98 -3.02 -0.33
CA GLY A 42 8.21 -3.63 0.99
C GLY A 42 8.85 -5.01 0.89
N ALA A 43 8.46 -5.81 -0.11
CA ALA A 43 9.09 -7.10 -0.36
C ALA A 43 10.59 -6.96 -0.69
N ARG A 44 10.98 -5.96 -1.50
CA ARG A 44 12.39 -5.69 -1.81
C ARG A 44 13.17 -5.25 -0.57
N GLN A 45 12.59 -4.40 0.27
CA GLN A 45 13.24 -3.89 1.48
C GLN A 45 13.48 -5.02 2.50
N LEU A 46 12.46 -5.85 2.75
CA LEU A 46 12.58 -7.02 3.64
C LEU A 46 13.58 -8.05 3.08
N ARG A 47 13.60 -8.28 1.77
CA ARG A 47 14.59 -9.16 1.14
C ARG A 47 16.02 -8.64 1.35
N SER A 48 16.25 -7.35 1.16
CA SER A 48 17.57 -6.73 1.35
C SER A 48 18.08 -6.91 2.77
N GLN A 49 17.24 -6.59 3.76
CA GLN A 49 17.59 -6.77 5.17
C GLN A 49 17.78 -8.26 5.50
N GLY A 50 16.97 -9.13 4.91
CA GLY A 50 17.12 -10.56 5.13
C GLY A 50 18.42 -11.15 4.58
N LEU A 51 18.89 -10.67 3.43
CA LEU A 51 20.21 -11.04 2.90
C LEU A 51 21.35 -10.56 3.81
N SER A 52 21.21 -9.37 4.42
CA SER A 52 22.16 -8.84 5.39
C SER A 52 22.24 -9.69 6.68
N LEU A 53 21.09 -10.22 7.13
CA LEU A 53 21.05 -11.06 8.32
C LEU A 53 21.47 -12.51 8.07
N ARG A 54 21.36 -13.01 6.83
CA ARG A 54 21.51 -14.44 6.49
C ARG A 54 22.78 -15.10 7.03
N ASN A 55 23.88 -14.34 7.09
CA ASN A 55 25.22 -14.80 7.49
C ASN A 55 25.62 -14.32 8.90
N ARG A 56 24.65 -14.02 9.78
CA ARG A 56 24.94 -13.64 11.16
C ARG A 56 25.16 -14.88 12.03
N GLU A 57 26.12 -14.78 12.94
CA GLU A 57 26.58 -15.88 13.81
C GLU A 57 25.45 -16.56 14.58
N PHE A 58 24.45 -15.80 15.06
CA PHE A 58 23.30 -16.38 15.79
C PHE A 58 22.41 -17.26 14.90
N LEU A 59 22.26 -16.94 13.60
CA LEU A 59 21.53 -17.78 12.66
C LEU A 59 22.33 -19.03 12.28
N ASP A 60 23.66 -18.91 12.16
CA ASP A 60 24.53 -20.05 11.91
C ASP A 60 24.54 -21.03 13.09
N ALA A 61 24.59 -20.51 14.33
CA ALA A 61 24.44 -21.32 15.53
C ALA A 61 23.10 -22.07 15.57
N ALA A 62 21.99 -21.42 15.20
CA ALA A 62 20.68 -22.07 15.09
C ALA A 62 20.67 -23.20 14.06
N ARG A 63 21.33 -23.03 12.90
CA ARG A 63 21.46 -24.08 11.88
C ARG A 63 22.32 -25.25 12.36
N VAL A 64 23.44 -24.98 13.05
CA VAL A 64 24.31 -26.02 13.61
C VAL A 64 23.60 -26.84 14.70
N ARG A 65 22.70 -26.23 15.47
CA ARG A 65 21.81 -26.95 16.40
C ARG A 65 20.82 -27.90 15.72
N GLY A 66 20.70 -27.88 14.39
CA GLY A 66 19.78 -28.71 13.62
C GLY A 66 18.37 -28.14 13.51
N GLU A 67 18.18 -26.85 13.79
CA GLU A 67 16.88 -26.21 13.67
C GLU A 67 16.38 -26.19 12.22
N ARG A 68 15.07 -26.37 12.04
CA ARG A 68 14.45 -26.37 10.70
C ARG A 68 14.50 -24.96 10.10
N ASN A 69 14.65 -24.85 8.78
CA ASN A 69 14.72 -23.56 8.09
C ASN A 69 13.55 -22.62 8.41
N TRP A 70 12.33 -23.14 8.54
CA TRP A 70 11.16 -22.33 8.89
C TRP A 70 11.23 -21.76 10.31
N TYR A 71 11.82 -22.50 11.26
CA TYR A 71 12.05 -22.03 12.62
C TYR A 71 13.04 -20.87 12.61
N VAL A 72 14.17 -21.03 11.91
CA VAL A 72 15.18 -19.97 11.75
C VAL A 72 14.56 -18.72 11.11
N ILE A 73 13.67 -18.86 10.13
CA ILE A 73 13.00 -17.72 9.51
C ILE A 73 12.03 -17.05 10.49
N VAL A 74 11.11 -17.81 11.09
CA VAL A 74 9.98 -17.24 11.84
C VAL A 74 10.36 -16.78 13.25
N PHE A 75 11.26 -17.51 13.93
CA PHE A 75 11.61 -17.25 15.33
C PHE A 75 12.96 -16.56 15.52
N GLU A 76 13.90 -16.71 14.59
CA GLU A 76 15.21 -16.08 14.73
C GLU A 76 15.33 -14.84 13.81
N MET A 77 14.85 -14.93 12.57
CA MET A 77 15.05 -13.87 11.57
C MET A 77 13.94 -12.80 11.59
N LEU A 78 12.66 -13.18 11.52
CA LEU A 78 11.55 -12.21 11.53
C LEU A 78 11.54 -11.30 12.78
N PRO A 79 11.74 -11.81 14.02
CA PRO A 79 11.70 -10.99 15.22
C PRO A 79 12.77 -9.90 15.24
N THR A 80 13.97 -10.20 14.71
CA THR A 80 15.07 -9.23 14.61
C THR A 80 14.81 -8.09 13.62
N MET A 81 13.84 -8.25 12.72
CA MET A 81 13.45 -7.27 11.71
C MET A 81 12.06 -6.65 12.00
N THR A 82 11.47 -6.90 13.17
CA THR A 82 10.12 -6.43 13.54
C THR A 82 9.93 -4.93 13.33
N SER A 83 10.89 -4.11 13.78
CA SER A 83 10.85 -2.66 13.56
C SER A 83 10.71 -2.28 12.08
N LEU A 84 11.47 -2.97 11.21
CA LEU A 84 11.39 -2.76 9.76
C LEU A 84 10.05 -3.24 9.18
N ILE A 85 9.51 -4.36 9.66
CA ILE A 85 8.22 -4.90 9.23
C ILE A 85 7.10 -3.93 9.61
N VAL A 86 7.10 -3.42 10.85
CA VAL A 86 6.10 -2.46 11.33
C VAL A 86 6.19 -1.16 10.54
N ALA A 87 7.40 -0.63 10.30
CA ALA A 87 7.59 0.56 9.48
C ALA A 87 7.07 0.36 8.05
N ASN A 88 7.34 -0.79 7.44
CA ASN A 88 6.81 -1.12 6.11
C ASN A 88 5.29 -1.22 6.10
N PHE A 89 4.70 -1.84 7.13
CA PHE A 89 3.26 -1.96 7.26
C PHE A 89 2.59 -0.58 7.36
N LEU A 90 3.10 0.30 8.22
CA LEU A 90 2.58 1.66 8.37
C LEU A 90 2.70 2.46 7.06
N GLY A 91 3.84 2.37 6.39
CA GLY A 91 4.05 3.02 5.08
C GLY A 91 3.10 2.48 4.01
N ALA A 92 2.88 1.16 3.96
CA ALA A 92 1.96 0.52 3.04
C ALA A 92 0.49 0.90 3.33
N ALA A 93 0.12 1.02 4.60
CA ALA A 93 -1.21 1.46 5.01
C ALA A 93 -1.47 2.92 4.57
N LEU A 94 -0.52 3.83 4.85
CA LEU A 94 -0.59 5.23 4.40
C LEU A 94 -0.71 5.33 2.88
N TYR A 95 0.16 4.62 2.15
CA TYR A 95 0.12 4.55 0.69
C TYR A 95 -1.24 4.05 0.18
N SER A 96 -1.80 3.02 0.82
CA SER A 96 -3.08 2.44 0.42
C SER A 96 -4.24 3.40 0.58
N VAL A 97 -4.29 4.17 1.68
CA VAL A 97 -5.31 5.19 1.91
C VAL A 97 -5.20 6.31 0.87
N LEU A 98 -3.99 6.81 0.62
CA LEU A 98 -3.74 7.85 -0.38
C LEU A 98 -4.10 7.40 -1.80
N ALA A 99 -3.71 6.18 -2.17
CA ALA A 99 -4.01 5.60 -3.48
C ALA A 99 -5.53 5.40 -3.65
N ALA A 100 -6.21 4.85 -2.65
CA ALA A 100 -7.66 4.66 -2.68
C ALA A 100 -8.41 5.99 -2.80
N ALA A 101 -8.03 6.99 -1.98
CA ALA A 101 -8.63 8.32 -2.02
C ALA A 101 -8.41 8.99 -3.37
N GLY A 102 -7.20 8.89 -3.95
CA GLY A 102 -6.88 9.41 -5.27
C GLY A 102 -7.69 8.76 -6.39
N LEU A 103 -7.83 7.42 -6.38
CA LEU A 103 -8.65 6.69 -7.35
C LEU A 103 -10.15 7.05 -7.23
N GLN A 104 -10.67 7.18 -6.01
CA GLN A 104 -12.04 7.61 -5.77
C GLN A 104 -12.29 9.06 -6.20
N PHE A 105 -11.32 9.95 -5.96
CA PHE A 105 -11.39 11.36 -6.37
C PHE A 105 -11.50 11.53 -7.90
N ILE A 106 -10.89 10.63 -8.69
CA ILE A 106 -10.99 10.65 -10.16
C ILE A 106 -12.17 9.81 -10.69
N GLY A 107 -13.07 9.37 -9.81
CA GLY A 107 -14.30 8.66 -10.19
C GLY A 107 -14.12 7.16 -10.47
N LEU A 108 -12.99 6.56 -10.09
CA LEU A 108 -12.71 5.12 -10.26
C LEU A 108 -13.15 4.26 -9.07
N GLY A 109 -13.89 4.83 -8.13
CA GLY A 109 -14.56 4.12 -7.04
C GLY A 109 -16.08 4.25 -7.13
N ASN A 110 -16.81 3.59 -6.21
CA ASN A 110 -18.25 3.68 -6.14
C ASN A 110 -18.63 5.06 -5.57
N PRO A 111 -19.30 5.92 -6.34
CA PRO A 111 -19.62 7.28 -5.90
C PRO A 111 -20.64 7.32 -4.75
N ASN A 112 -21.34 6.21 -4.49
CA ASN A 112 -22.27 6.08 -3.37
C ASN A 112 -21.59 5.68 -2.06
N ASP A 113 -20.35 5.21 -2.10
CA ASP A 113 -19.60 4.86 -0.89
C ASP A 113 -19.12 6.15 -0.21
N MET A 114 -19.32 6.26 1.10
CA MET A 114 -18.84 7.41 1.86
C MET A 114 -17.38 7.21 2.26
N SER A 115 -16.49 7.98 1.63
CA SER A 115 -15.05 7.96 1.85
C SER A 115 -14.48 9.36 1.69
N TRP A 116 -13.29 9.62 2.20
CA TRP A 116 -12.65 10.93 2.00
C TRP A 116 -12.37 11.21 0.51
N GLY A 117 -12.07 10.19 -0.30
CA GLY A 117 -11.90 10.34 -1.75
C GLY A 117 -13.18 10.71 -2.48
N THR A 118 -14.32 10.08 -2.13
CA THR A 118 -15.62 10.43 -2.72
C THR A 118 -16.14 11.77 -2.22
N MET A 119 -15.83 12.18 -0.98
CA MET A 119 -16.10 13.54 -0.50
C MET A 119 -15.38 14.58 -1.35
N LEU A 120 -14.09 14.37 -1.65
CA LEU A 120 -13.33 15.25 -2.54
C LEU A 120 -13.91 15.24 -3.96
N PHE A 121 -14.30 14.08 -4.48
CA PHE A 121 -14.94 13.97 -5.81
C PHE A 121 -16.18 14.86 -5.89
N TRP A 122 -17.07 14.76 -4.91
CA TRP A 122 -18.30 15.56 -4.89
C TRP A 122 -18.05 17.04 -4.59
N ALA A 123 -17.05 17.37 -3.76
CA ALA A 123 -16.67 18.76 -3.51
C ALA A 123 -16.21 19.45 -4.82
N GLU A 124 -15.43 18.75 -5.65
CA GLU A 124 -14.99 19.26 -6.96
C GLU A 124 -16.17 19.35 -7.95
N ASN A 125 -16.95 18.28 -8.12
CA ASN A 125 -18.04 18.23 -9.10
C ASN A 125 -19.15 19.25 -8.81
N ASN A 126 -19.42 19.56 -7.53
CA ASN A 126 -20.39 20.57 -7.14
C ASN A 126 -19.80 21.99 -7.05
N GLY A 127 -18.51 22.15 -7.36
CA GLY A 127 -17.83 23.44 -7.26
C GLY A 127 -17.85 24.03 -5.86
N ALA A 128 -17.67 23.22 -4.81
CA ALA A 128 -17.80 23.62 -3.41
C ALA A 128 -16.98 24.87 -3.04
N LEU A 129 -15.81 25.04 -3.65
CA LEU A 129 -14.98 26.25 -3.49
C LEU A 129 -15.67 27.50 -4.03
N ASN A 130 -16.32 27.39 -5.19
CA ASN A 130 -17.04 28.49 -5.84
C ASN A 130 -18.41 28.74 -5.18
N ALA A 131 -19.04 27.69 -4.64
CA ALA A 131 -20.32 27.74 -3.94
C ALA A 131 -20.23 28.31 -2.51
N GLY A 132 -19.05 28.72 -2.06
CA GLY A 132 -18.83 29.27 -0.71
C GLY A 132 -18.81 28.21 0.39
N SER A 133 -18.60 26.94 0.05
CA SER A 133 -18.59 25.81 0.98
C SER A 133 -17.23 25.06 1.00
N PRO A 134 -16.09 25.76 1.18
CA PRO A 134 -14.74 25.19 1.01
C PRO A 134 -14.40 24.08 2.01
N LEU A 135 -15.10 24.00 3.14
CA LEU A 135 -14.92 22.96 4.16
C LEU A 135 -15.12 21.55 3.59
N TRP A 136 -16.01 21.38 2.60
CA TRP A 136 -16.23 20.09 1.95
C TRP A 136 -15.00 19.56 1.19
N ALA A 137 -14.10 20.45 0.76
CA ALA A 137 -12.83 20.06 0.16
C ALA A 137 -11.69 19.97 1.19
N ILE A 138 -11.61 20.94 2.11
CA ILE A 138 -10.47 21.05 3.04
C ILE A 138 -10.49 19.93 4.10
N THR A 139 -11.65 19.63 4.68
CA THR A 139 -11.76 18.64 5.77
C THR A 139 -11.28 17.24 5.36
N PRO A 140 -11.79 16.62 4.27
CA PRO A 140 -11.29 15.31 3.85
C PRO A 140 -9.80 15.35 3.47
N GLY A 141 -9.32 16.44 2.86
CA GLY A 141 -7.90 16.61 2.53
C GLY A 141 -7.00 16.60 3.77
N LEU A 142 -7.38 17.33 4.83
CA LEU A 142 -6.65 17.35 6.10
C LEU A 142 -6.69 16.02 6.86
N CYS A 143 -7.76 15.23 6.70
CA CYS A 143 -7.84 13.91 7.34
C CYS A 143 -6.99 12.84 6.63
N ILE A 144 -6.76 13.01 5.32
CA ILE A 144 -5.95 12.09 4.52
C ILE A 144 -4.44 12.42 4.63
N ALA A 145 -4.09 13.70 4.74
CA ALA A 145 -2.70 14.20 4.78
C ALA A 145 -1.98 13.88 6.10
#